data_AF-A0A7W5YDS7-F1
#
_entry.id   AF-A0A7W5YDS7-F1
#
_cell.length_a   1.000
_cell.length_b   1.000
_cell.length_c   1.000
_cell.angle_alpha   90.00
_cell.angle_beta   90.00
_cell.angle_gamma   90.00
#
_symmetry.space_group_name_H-M   'P 1'
#
loop_
_entity.id
_entity.type
_entity.pdbx_description
1 polymer ?
#
loop_
_entity_poly.entity_id
_entity_poly.type
_entity_poly.pdbx_seq_one_letter_code
_entity_poly.pdbx_strand_id
1 'polypeptide(L)' 'MLKESYQQVMELIATFSDNELFNKGIFDWTGTSTLGSYSVSATSSHYNWAIKKIKVHIKTQ' A
#
# COMPACT_ATOMS: atom_id res chain seq x y z
N MET A 1 11.94 1.23 12.29
CA MET A 1 11.21 2.28 11.54
C MET A 1 10.69 1.95 10.12
N LEU A 2 11.11 0.90 9.39
CA LEU A 2 10.32 0.41 8.24
C LEU A 2 9.45 -0.79 8.62
N LYS A 3 10.04 -1.75 9.35
CA LYS A 3 9.36 -2.97 9.79
C LYS A 3 8.14 -2.68 10.68
N GLU A 4 8.28 -1.75 11.62
CA GLU A 4 7.21 -1.36 12.55
C GLU A 4 6.04 -0.68 11.83
N SER A 5 6.32 0.30 10.96
CA SER A 5 5.28 0.98 10.19
C SER A 5 4.62 0.05 9.16
N TYR A 6 5.39 -0.84 8.53
CA TYR A 6 4.84 -1.92 7.70
C TYR A 6 3.85 -2.77 8.49
N GLN A 7 4.24 -3.22 9.69
CA GLN A 7 3.38 -4.07 10.52
C GLN A 7 2.08 -3.33 10.91
N GLN A 8 2.18 -2.08 11.36
CA GLN A 8 1.01 -1.25 11.71
C GLN A 8 0.05 -1.07 10.52
N VAL A 9 0.58 -0.84 9.32
CA VAL A 9 -0.23 -0.71 8.11
C VAL A 9 -0.90 -2.03 7.73
N MET A 10 -0.19 -3.16 7.82
CA MET A 10 -0.77 -4.48 7.53
C MET A 10 -1.85 -4.86 8.54
N GLU A 11 -1.64 -4.58 9.82
CA GLU A 11 -2.64 -4.77 10.87
C GLU A 11 -3.87 -3.89 10.61
N LEU A 12 -3.69 -2.62 10.28
CA LEU A 12 -4.80 -1.72 9.92
C LEU A 12 -5.58 -2.22 8.71
N ILE A 13 -4.89 -2.58 7.61
CA ILE A 13 -5.56 -3.09 6.40
C ILE A 13 -6.40 -4.34 6.71
N ALA A 14 -5.90 -5.21 7.59
CA ALA A 14 -6.59 -6.44 7.98
C ALA A 14 -7.87 -6.20 8.81
N THR A 15 -8.08 -5.00 9.35
CA THR A 15 -9.32 -4.65 10.07
C THR A 15 -10.50 -4.33 9.16
N PHE A 16 -10.25 -4.03 7.88
CA PHE A 16 -11.30 -3.69 6.92
C PHE A 16 -11.88 -4.93 6.25
N SER A 17 -13.17 -4.88 5.97
CA SER A 17 -13.89 -5.88 5.18
C SER A 17 -13.62 -5.75 3.67
N ASP A 18 -13.94 -6.79 2.90
CA ASP A 18 -13.87 -6.74 1.43
C ASP A 18 -14.74 -5.60 0.85
N ASN A 19 -15.90 -5.34 1.45
CA ASN A 19 -16.77 -4.24 1.04
C ASN A 19 -16.06 -2.89 1.21
N GLU A 20 -15.42 -2.66 2.35
CA GLU A 20 -14.65 -1.44 2.64
C GLU A 20 -13.42 -1.29 1.74
N LEU A 21 -12.74 -2.38 1.43
CA LEU A 21 -11.52 -2.36 0.63
C LEU A 21 -11.79 -2.19 -0.87
N PHE A 22 -12.84 -2.81 -1.39
CA PHE A 22 -13.02 -2.97 -2.84
C PHE A 22 -14.21 -2.21 -3.43
N ASN A 23 -15.07 -1.58 -2.62
CA ASN A 23 -16.15 -0.73 -3.13
C ASN A 23 -15.85 0.77 -3.01
N LYS A 24 -16.47 1.55 -3.90
CA LYS A 24 -16.35 3.01 -3.96
C LYS A 24 -17.41 3.66 -3.06
N GLY A 25 -17.13 4.86 -2.58
CA GLY A 25 -18.09 5.63 -1.80
C GLY A 25 -18.35 5.09 -0.39
N ILE A 26 -17.54 4.13 0.09
CA ILE A 26 -17.58 3.68 1.48
C ILE A 26 -16.95 4.73 2.41
N PHE A 27 -15.86 5.36 1.94
CA PHE A 27 -15.18 6.43 2.67
C PHE A 27 -15.15 7.70 1.82
N ASP A 28 -15.67 8.81 2.37
CA ASP A 28 -15.80 10.07 1.63
C ASP A 28 -14.47 10.58 1.05
N TRP A 29 -13.37 10.33 1.76
CA TRP A 29 -12.04 10.80 1.36
C TRP A 29 -11.41 10.01 0.21
N THR A 30 -11.92 8.82 -0.13
CA THR A 30 -11.36 8.01 -1.24
C THR A 30 -11.83 8.51 -2.62
N GLY A 31 -12.77 9.45 -2.66
CA GLY A 31 -13.28 10.05 -3.89
C GLY A 31 -13.83 9.00 -4.86
N THR A 32 -13.27 8.94 -6.07
CA THR A 32 -13.69 7.98 -7.12
C THR A 32 -12.94 6.63 -7.07
N SER A 33 -12.02 6.46 -6.13
CA SER A 33 -11.22 5.25 -5.92
C SER A 33 -11.73 4.43 -4.73
N THR A 34 -11.21 3.21 -4.62
CA THR A 34 -11.45 2.33 -3.47
C THR A 34 -10.34 2.51 -2.42
N LEU A 35 -10.62 2.19 -1.15
CA LEU A 35 -9.60 2.18 -0.10
C LEU A 35 -8.43 1.25 -0.46
N GLY A 36 -8.72 0.06 -0.99
CA GLY A 36 -7.72 -0.91 -1.42
C GLY A 36 -6.75 -0.34 -2.48
N SER A 37 -7.23 0.55 -3.36
CA SER A 37 -6.37 1.21 -4.35
C SER A 37 -5.33 2.12 -3.70
N TYR A 38 -5.70 2.85 -2.64
CA TYR A 38 -4.77 3.63 -1.84
C TYR A 38 -3.76 2.74 -1.11
N SER A 39 -4.23 1.65 -0.50
CA SER A 39 -3.37 0.67 0.18
C SER A 39 -2.32 0.10 -0.77
N VAL A 40 -2.71 -0.32 -1.97
CA VAL A 40 -1.79 -0.85 -3.00
C VAL A 40 -0.80 0.20 -3.47
N SER A 41 -1.25 1.44 -3.67
CA SER A 41 -0.38 2.54 -4.07
C SER A 41 0.68 2.80 -3.00
N ALA A 42 0.28 2.96 -1.74
CA ALA A 42 1.17 3.32 -0.63
C ALA A 42 2.07 2.17 -0.14
N THR A 43 1.73 0.91 -0.45
CA THR A 43 2.47 -0.28 0.04
C THR A 43 3.15 -1.03 -1.11
N SER A 44 2.54 -2.10 -1.60
CA SER A 44 3.12 -3.08 -2.52
C SER A 44 3.69 -2.46 -3.79
N SER A 45 3.03 -1.44 -4.36
CA SER A 45 3.52 -0.73 -5.56
C SER A 45 4.83 0.01 -5.29
N HIS A 46 4.90 0.72 -4.16
CA HIS A 46 6.11 1.44 -3.75
C HIS A 46 7.24 0.47 -3.36
N TYR A 47 6.93 -0.63 -2.66
CA TYR A 47 7.93 -1.65 -2.34
C TYR A 47 8.56 -2.25 -3.61
N ASN A 48 7.73 -2.57 -4.61
CA ASN A 48 8.20 -3.07 -5.90
C ASN A 48 9.13 -2.06 -6.61
N TRP A 49 8.77 -0.78 -6.62
CA TRP A 49 9.62 0.27 -7.19
C TRP A 49 10.94 0.40 -6.43
N ALA A 50 10.91 0.45 -5.10
CA ALA A 50 12.09 0.60 -4.26
C ALA A 50 13.07 -0.58 -4.46
N ILE A 51 12.57 -1.82 -4.48
CA ILE A 51 13.37 -3.02 -4.74
C ILE A 51 14.04 -2.93 -6.12
N LYS A 52 13.32 -2.49 -7.16
CA LYS A 52 13.90 -2.28 -8.50
C LYS A 52 15.04 -1.26 -8.46
N LYS A 53 14.84 -0.12 -7.78
CA LYS A 53 15.87 0.93 -7.65
C LYS A 53 17.12 0.43 -6.93
N ILE A 54 16.95 -0.28 -5.82
CA ILE A 54 18.06 -0.88 -5.05
C ILE A 54 18.84 -1.87 -5.93
N LYS A 55 18.15 -2.78 -6.62
CA LYS A 55 18.78 -3.77 -7.51
C LYS A 55 19.57 -3.12 -8.65
N VAL A 56 19.03 -2.06 -9.25
CA VAL A 56 19.75 -1.31 -10.29
C VAL A 56 21.02 -0.72 -9.71
N HIS A 57 20.93 -0.05 -8.55
CA HIS A 57 22.09 0.59 -7.94
C HIS A 57 23.19 -0.41 -7.56
N ILE A 58 22.83 -1.54 -6.93
CA ILE A 58 23.77 -2.62 -6.57
C ILE A 58 24.50 -3.17 -7.81
N LYS A 59 23.82 -3.29 -8.96
CA LYS A 59 24.44 -3.80 -10.19
C LYS A 59 25.36 -2.79 -10.90
N THR A 60 25.17 -1.50 -10.62
CA THR A 60 25.91 -0.41 -11.26
C THR A 60 27.07 0.12 -10.40
N GLN A 61 27.19 -0.35 -9.16
CA GLN A 61 28.35 -0.18 -8.29
C GLN A 61 29.32 -1.35 -8.52
#